data_AF-A0A3D9C9P9-F1
#
_entry.id   AF-A0A3D9C9P9-F1
#
_cell.length_a   1.000
_cell.length_b   1.000
_cell.length_c   1.000
_cell.angle_alpha   90.00
_cell.angle_beta   90.00
_cell.angle_gamma   90.00
#
_symmetry.space_group_name_H-M   'P 1'
#
loop_
_entity.id
_entity.type
_entity.pdbx_description
1 polymer ?
#
loop_
_entity_poly.entity_id
_entity_poly.type
_entity_poly.pdbx_seq_one_letter_code
_entity_poly.pdbx_strand_id
1 'polypeptide(L)'
;MKQTFTFIILFSLLGQYLTGQKNMISLDSISNFYNELKTESKKNIELWNKDLYGPILLINPKTRAIFANEADENGILKAAGNVYTGVLPDKINIANTAVDWNGKRWAMIMLPLPQNKYNRVGLLAHESFHRIQPSLGFELSNAENNHLDQKEGRVYLRLELEALKKALKSVSEKELQGHLTNALTFRKYRHNLYNGSNVSENLLELNEGMAEFTGVIIGGRNKTQSEAFLVDGINDFFKNATFVRSFAYYTVPVYGYLLYNKDKNWNKKMTGKTDLTDYFIKAFNITIPDRSNNTVTKISDHYNGRIITEEETKREEKKKKLIAEYKSKLIESPHFEIKFEKMNVSFDPKNIIPIEDKGTVYPTIRVTDKWGILTVENGALMSPNWDKISISNPVRIEGEKISGDGWVLELTEGYNIEKNEANDNFMLVKKKDLQKN
;
A
#
# COMPACT_ATOMS: atom_id res chain seq x y z
N MET A 1 2.97 -27.93 -12.17
CA MET A 1 2.99 -26.54 -12.67
C MET A 1 2.90 -25.61 -11.48
N LYS A 2 3.98 -24.89 -11.14
CA LYS A 2 3.95 -23.89 -10.07
C LYS A 2 3.07 -22.74 -10.55
N GLN A 3 1.88 -22.59 -9.98
CA GLN A 3 1.04 -21.41 -10.20
C GLN A 3 1.75 -20.23 -9.54
N THR A 4 2.26 -19.31 -10.34
CA THR A 4 2.80 -18.04 -9.87
C THR A 4 1.62 -17.18 -9.45
N PHE A 5 1.39 -17.05 -8.15
CA PHE A 5 0.39 -16.12 -7.62
C PHE A 5 0.94 -14.69 -7.72
N THR A 6 0.43 -13.91 -8.66
CA THR A 6 0.67 -12.46 -8.69
C THR A 6 -0.19 -11.79 -7.64
N PHE A 7 0.39 -11.47 -6.49
CA PHE A 7 -0.26 -10.67 -5.45
C PHE A 7 -0.13 -9.18 -5.78
N ILE A 8 -1.25 -8.55 -6.13
CA ILE A 8 -1.40 -7.09 -6.17
C ILE A 8 -2.15 -6.70 -4.90
N ILE A 9 -1.47 -6.07 -3.95
CA ILE A 9 -2.07 -5.57 -2.73
C ILE A 9 -2.30 -4.07 -2.90
N LEU A 10 -3.55 -3.67 -2.78
CA LEU A 10 -4.05 -2.31 -2.98
C LEU A 10 -3.51 -1.34 -1.92
N PHE A 11 -3.02 -0.20 -2.38
CA PHE A 11 -2.97 1.00 -1.56
C PHE A 11 -4.24 1.82 -1.75
N SER A 12 -5.08 1.86 -0.71
CA SER A 12 -6.12 2.89 -0.58
C SER A 12 -5.54 4.04 0.23
N LEU A 13 -5.23 5.17 -0.40
CA LEU A 13 -5.08 6.42 0.34
C LEU A 13 -6.48 6.83 0.81
N LEU A 14 -6.72 6.73 2.12
CA LEU A 14 -8.00 7.08 2.73
C LEU A 14 -8.14 8.60 2.76
N GLY A 15 -8.98 9.15 1.89
CA GLY A 15 -9.69 10.38 2.18
C GLY A 15 -10.66 10.14 3.33
N GLN A 16 -10.80 11.12 4.23
CA GLN A 16 -11.79 11.08 5.30
C GLN A 16 -13.20 10.98 4.70
N TYR A 17 -13.94 9.93 5.04
CA TYR A 17 -15.33 9.75 4.62
C TYR A 17 -16.27 10.41 5.63
N LEU A 18 -16.87 11.53 5.25
CA LEU A 18 -18.13 11.98 5.84
C LEU A 18 -19.28 11.28 5.09
N THR A 19 -20.18 10.64 5.83
CA THR A 19 -21.40 10.03 5.29
C THR A 19 -22.47 11.09 5.05
N GLY A 20 -23.28 10.91 3.98
CA GLY A 20 -24.61 11.50 3.92
C GLY A 20 -25.01 12.31 2.68
N GLN A 21 -24.66 11.90 1.45
CA GLN A 21 -25.50 12.25 0.30
C GLN A 21 -25.34 11.21 -0.82
N LYS A 22 -26.47 10.74 -1.36
CA LYS A 22 -26.52 9.86 -2.53
C LYS A 22 -26.20 10.70 -3.78
N ASN A 23 -24.96 11.21 -3.85
CA ASN A 23 -24.50 11.98 -5.00
C ASN A 23 -24.37 11.01 -6.17
N MET A 24 -25.38 11.01 -7.03
CA MET A 24 -25.29 10.40 -8.35
C MET A 24 -24.13 11.11 -9.06
N ILE A 25 -23.06 10.38 -9.35
CA ILE A 25 -21.86 10.94 -9.96
C ILE A 25 -22.25 11.40 -11.37
N SER A 26 -22.20 12.71 -11.62
CA SER A 26 -22.51 13.26 -12.94
C SER A 26 -21.45 12.85 -13.96
N LEU A 27 -21.90 12.46 -15.16
CA LEU A 27 -21.01 12.17 -16.29
C LEU A 27 -20.14 13.38 -16.66
N ASP A 28 -20.64 14.60 -16.46
CA ASP A 28 -19.88 15.83 -16.69
C ASP A 28 -18.71 15.95 -15.71
N SER A 29 -18.92 15.59 -14.43
CA SER A 29 -17.85 15.57 -13.43
C SER A 29 -16.77 14.56 -13.81
N ILE A 30 -17.16 13.39 -14.29
CA ILE A 30 -16.21 12.36 -14.74
C ILE A 30 -15.43 12.82 -15.97
N SER A 31 -16.12 13.37 -16.97
CA SER A 31 -15.48 13.93 -18.17
C SER A 31 -14.46 15.02 -17.81
N ASN A 32 -14.80 15.90 -16.85
CA ASN A 32 -13.90 16.93 -16.36
C ASN A 32 -12.62 16.35 -15.74
N PHE A 33 -12.71 15.27 -14.95
CA PHE A 33 -11.54 14.62 -14.37
C PHE A 33 -10.58 14.09 -15.44
N TYR A 34 -11.10 13.51 -16.52
CA TYR A 34 -10.28 13.08 -17.64
C TYR A 34 -9.65 14.26 -18.39
N ASN A 35 -10.39 15.35 -18.59
CA ASN A 35 -9.88 16.54 -19.26
C ASN A 35 -8.76 17.22 -18.46
N GLU A 36 -8.85 17.21 -17.12
CA GLU A 36 -7.80 17.72 -16.24
C GLU A 36 -6.50 16.93 -16.41
N LEU A 37 -6.55 15.59 -16.33
CA LEU A 37 -5.36 14.76 -16.57
C LEU A 37 -4.83 14.95 -17.99
N LYS A 38 -5.69 14.89 -19.01
CA LYS A 38 -5.30 15.07 -20.42
C LYS A 38 -4.52 16.37 -20.64
N THR A 39 -4.99 17.45 -20.03
CA THR A 39 -4.35 18.77 -20.13
C THR A 39 -2.97 18.78 -19.47
N GLU A 40 -2.85 18.29 -18.24
CA GLU A 40 -1.59 18.33 -17.50
C GLU A 40 -0.56 17.30 -18.02
N SER A 41 -1.00 16.11 -18.46
CA SER A 41 -0.14 15.13 -19.13
C SER A 41 0.44 15.68 -20.42
N LYS A 42 -0.36 16.35 -21.25
CA LYS A 42 0.12 16.95 -22.50
C LYS A 42 1.17 18.05 -22.26
N LYS A 43 0.99 18.90 -21.25
CA LYS A 43 1.96 19.94 -20.87
C LYS A 43 3.31 19.35 -20.42
N ASN A 44 3.30 18.13 -19.89
CA ASN A 44 4.45 17.50 -19.26
C ASN A 44 4.89 16.20 -19.98
N ILE A 45 4.57 16.05 -21.27
CA ILE A 45 4.87 14.83 -22.05
C ILE A 45 6.37 14.49 -22.05
N GLU A 46 7.23 15.51 -21.97
CA GLU A 46 8.69 15.41 -21.90
C GLU A 46 9.22 14.77 -20.61
N LEU A 47 8.38 14.60 -19.57
CA LEU A 47 8.78 13.97 -18.31
C LEU A 47 9.24 12.53 -18.56
N TRP A 48 8.48 11.78 -19.37
CA TRP A 48 8.77 10.38 -19.71
C TRP A 48 8.88 10.11 -21.21
N ASN A 49 8.73 11.16 -22.04
CA ASN A 49 8.59 11.07 -23.50
C ASN A 49 7.47 10.11 -23.92
N LYS A 50 6.42 10.00 -23.10
CA LYS A 50 5.25 9.15 -23.30
C LYS A 50 4.01 9.85 -22.76
N ASP A 51 2.90 9.67 -23.45
CA ASP A 51 1.62 10.21 -22.97
C ASP A 51 1.09 9.35 -21.81
N LEU A 52 0.95 9.99 -20.65
CA LEU A 52 0.31 9.40 -19.48
C LEU A 52 -1.20 9.27 -19.69
N TYR A 53 -1.81 10.16 -20.49
CA TYR A 53 -3.23 10.07 -20.81
C TYR A 53 -3.47 8.92 -21.80
N GLY A 54 -3.98 7.80 -21.28
CA GLY A 54 -4.38 6.63 -22.05
C GLY A 54 -5.60 5.97 -21.43
N PRO A 55 -5.84 4.66 -21.64
CA PRO A 55 -7.02 3.98 -21.11
C PRO A 55 -7.10 4.07 -19.58
N ILE A 56 -8.18 4.66 -19.06
CA ILE A 56 -8.46 4.85 -17.64
C ILE A 56 -9.89 4.40 -17.30
N LEU A 57 -10.03 3.64 -16.21
CA LEU A 57 -11.30 3.24 -15.61
C LEU A 57 -11.47 3.92 -14.25
N LEU A 58 -12.56 4.65 -14.08
CA LEU A 58 -13.04 5.11 -12.78
C LEU A 58 -14.18 4.21 -12.33
N ILE A 59 -14.05 3.61 -11.15
CA ILE A 59 -14.98 2.59 -10.66
C ILE A 59 -15.68 3.07 -9.40
N ASN A 60 -17.00 2.98 -9.37
CA ASN A 60 -17.74 3.12 -8.12
C ASN A 60 -17.64 1.80 -7.33
N PRO A 61 -16.99 1.76 -6.16
CA PRO A 61 -16.77 0.50 -5.43
C PRO A 61 -18.06 -0.14 -4.90
N LYS A 62 -19.14 0.65 -4.69
CA LYS A 62 -20.42 0.15 -4.19
C LYS A 62 -21.28 -0.47 -5.27
N THR A 63 -21.31 0.14 -6.45
CA THR A 63 -22.20 -0.29 -7.55
C THR A 63 -21.46 -1.03 -8.66
N ARG A 64 -20.13 -1.04 -8.62
CA ARG A 64 -19.23 -1.55 -9.67
C ARG A 64 -19.41 -0.84 -11.03
N ALA A 65 -20.10 0.30 -11.04
CA ALA A 65 -20.27 1.11 -12.24
C ALA A 65 -18.90 1.59 -12.74
N ILE A 66 -18.65 1.35 -14.03
CA ILE A 66 -17.46 1.79 -14.75
C ILE A 66 -17.78 3.10 -15.45
N PHE A 67 -16.85 4.04 -15.36
CA PHE A 67 -16.72 5.15 -16.28
C PHE A 67 -15.33 5.06 -16.91
N ALA A 68 -15.23 5.14 -18.22
CA ALA A 68 -13.98 5.05 -18.95
C ALA A 68 -13.82 6.23 -19.92
N ASN A 69 -12.59 6.64 -20.18
CA ASN A 69 -12.29 7.71 -21.13
C ASN A 69 -12.27 7.25 -22.59
N GLU A 70 -12.25 5.95 -22.85
CA GLU A 70 -12.28 5.35 -24.18
C GLU A 70 -13.02 4.00 -24.18
N ALA A 71 -13.36 3.50 -25.37
CA ALA A 71 -13.98 2.19 -25.55
C ALA A 71 -13.01 1.04 -25.20
N ASP A 72 -13.53 -0.10 -24.76
CA ASP A 72 -12.78 -1.36 -24.75
C ASP A 72 -12.74 -2.00 -26.15
N GLU A 73 -11.94 -3.05 -26.31
CA GLU A 73 -11.78 -3.71 -27.62
C GLU A 73 -12.95 -4.62 -28.00
N ASN A 74 -13.69 -5.15 -27.02
CA ASN A 74 -14.77 -6.12 -27.25
C ASN A 74 -16.18 -5.51 -27.17
N GLY A 75 -16.29 -4.17 -27.09
CA GLY A 75 -17.54 -3.43 -27.05
C GLY A 75 -18.42 -3.68 -25.82
N ILE A 76 -17.86 -4.06 -24.67
CA ILE A 76 -18.60 -4.21 -23.40
C ILE A 76 -19.05 -2.85 -22.87
N LEU A 77 -18.15 -1.86 -22.90
CA LEU A 77 -18.42 -0.49 -22.51
C LEU A 77 -19.23 0.21 -23.61
N LYS A 78 -20.28 0.92 -23.20
CA LYS A 78 -21.18 1.65 -24.10
C LYS A 78 -20.96 3.14 -23.97
N ALA A 79 -20.96 3.85 -25.10
CA ALA A 79 -20.83 5.30 -25.11
C ALA A 79 -21.99 5.96 -24.34
N ALA A 80 -21.67 6.92 -23.48
CA ALA A 80 -22.62 7.71 -22.71
C ALA A 80 -22.08 9.14 -22.56
N GLY A 81 -22.53 10.05 -23.44
CA GLY A 81 -21.96 11.40 -23.53
C GLY A 81 -20.49 11.35 -23.97
N ASN A 82 -19.61 12.01 -23.21
CA ASN A 82 -18.16 12.08 -23.51
C ASN A 82 -17.33 10.96 -22.86
N VAL A 83 -18.00 9.93 -22.33
CA VAL A 83 -17.36 8.81 -21.63
C VAL A 83 -17.99 7.50 -22.06
N TYR A 84 -17.42 6.38 -21.61
CA TYR A 84 -17.98 5.06 -21.80
C TYR A 84 -18.37 4.47 -20.45
N THR A 85 -19.50 3.76 -20.38
CA THR A 85 -20.02 3.19 -19.14
C THR A 85 -20.25 1.70 -19.25
N GLY A 86 -20.22 1.03 -18.10
CA GLY A 86 -20.47 -0.41 -17.98
C GLY A 86 -20.54 -0.81 -16.51
N VAL A 87 -20.53 -2.12 -16.25
CA VAL A 87 -20.46 -2.67 -14.90
C VAL A 87 -19.29 -3.64 -14.85
N LEU A 88 -18.41 -3.48 -13.86
CA LEU A 88 -17.26 -4.34 -13.69
C LEU A 88 -17.74 -5.73 -13.23
N PRO A 89 -17.41 -6.83 -13.94
CA PRO A 89 -17.84 -8.18 -13.56
C PRO A 89 -17.40 -8.54 -12.14
N ASP A 90 -18.26 -9.18 -11.33
CA ASP A 90 -18.03 -9.47 -9.90
C ASP A 90 -16.72 -10.22 -9.60
N LYS A 91 -16.23 -11.01 -10.57
CA LYS A 91 -14.97 -11.75 -10.48
C LYS A 91 -13.71 -10.88 -10.55
N ILE A 92 -13.83 -9.60 -10.91
CA ILE A 92 -12.69 -8.67 -11.01
C ILE A 92 -12.64 -7.81 -9.76
N ASN A 93 -11.51 -7.84 -9.06
CA ASN A 93 -11.30 -6.98 -7.91
C ASN A 93 -11.18 -5.52 -8.35
N ILE A 94 -11.76 -4.63 -7.55
CA ILE A 94 -11.65 -3.19 -7.73
C ILE A 94 -10.39 -2.74 -7.01
N ALA A 95 -9.51 -2.02 -7.70
CA ALA A 95 -8.22 -1.58 -7.17
C ALA A 95 -7.71 -0.31 -7.84
N ASN A 96 -6.95 0.48 -7.09
CA ASN A 96 -6.08 1.51 -7.67
C ASN A 96 -4.81 0.81 -8.17
N THR A 97 -4.73 0.56 -9.47
CA THR A 97 -3.58 -0.11 -10.12
C THR A 97 -3.72 -0.14 -11.64
N ALA A 98 -2.72 -0.69 -12.35
CA ALA A 98 -2.86 -1.07 -13.75
C ALA A 98 -3.45 -2.48 -13.90
N VAL A 99 -4.47 -2.64 -14.76
CA VAL A 99 -5.18 -3.91 -14.99
C VAL A 99 -5.26 -4.24 -16.48
N ASP A 100 -4.99 -5.49 -16.85
CA ASP A 100 -5.29 -5.99 -18.19
C ASP A 100 -6.74 -6.49 -18.19
N TRP A 101 -7.61 -5.74 -18.87
CA TRP A 101 -9.02 -6.07 -18.96
C TRP A 101 -9.54 -5.78 -20.36
N ASN A 102 -10.18 -6.80 -20.93
CA ASN A 102 -11.00 -6.66 -22.12
C ASN A 102 -10.26 -6.07 -23.33
N GLY A 103 -9.06 -6.62 -23.57
CA GLY A 103 -8.17 -6.28 -24.69
C GLY A 103 -7.14 -5.19 -24.37
N LYS A 104 -7.32 -4.40 -23.30
CA LYS A 104 -6.45 -3.26 -22.99
C LYS A 104 -5.85 -3.32 -21.60
N ARG A 105 -4.72 -2.62 -21.45
CA ARG A 105 -4.13 -2.28 -20.16
C ARG A 105 -4.65 -0.92 -19.69
N TRP A 106 -5.47 -0.94 -18.64
CA TRP A 106 -6.11 0.25 -18.07
C TRP A 106 -5.40 0.69 -16.81
N ALA A 107 -5.42 2.00 -16.53
CA ALA A 107 -5.30 2.49 -15.16
C ALA A 107 -6.68 2.43 -14.50
N MET A 108 -6.85 1.61 -13.46
CA MET A 108 -8.09 1.53 -12.68
C MET A 108 -7.95 2.39 -11.43
N ILE A 109 -8.96 3.22 -11.15
CA ILE A 109 -9.01 4.09 -9.97
C ILE A 109 -10.42 4.06 -9.35
N MET A 110 -10.48 3.98 -8.02
CA MET A 110 -11.71 4.01 -7.24
C MET A 110 -12.27 5.42 -7.07
N LEU A 111 -13.59 5.53 -7.13
CA LEU A 111 -14.36 6.72 -6.77
C LEU A 111 -14.74 6.71 -5.28
N PRO A 112 -14.91 7.88 -4.64
CA PRO A 112 -14.72 9.22 -5.19
C PRO A 112 -13.25 9.61 -5.29
N LEU A 113 -12.90 10.39 -6.33
CA LEU A 113 -11.58 11.00 -6.42
C LEU A 113 -11.41 12.14 -5.40
N PRO A 114 -10.16 12.54 -5.07
CA PRO A 114 -9.90 13.71 -4.26
C PRO A 114 -10.62 14.96 -4.77
N GLN A 115 -11.17 15.76 -3.86
CA GLN A 115 -11.86 17.02 -4.22
C GLN A 115 -10.87 18.09 -4.67
N ASN A 116 -9.70 18.17 -4.03
CA ASN A 116 -8.62 19.06 -4.46
C ASN A 116 -8.10 18.65 -5.85
N LYS A 117 -8.11 19.60 -6.79
CA LYS A 117 -7.69 19.37 -8.18
C LYS A 117 -6.28 18.80 -8.30
N TYR A 118 -5.30 19.38 -7.60
CA TYR A 118 -3.91 18.94 -7.70
C TYR A 118 -3.71 17.51 -7.18
N ASN A 119 -4.40 17.16 -6.08
CA ASN A 119 -4.38 15.80 -5.53
C ASN A 119 -5.05 14.80 -6.48
N ARG A 120 -6.17 15.20 -7.11
CA ARG A 120 -6.88 14.37 -8.07
C ARG A 120 -6.06 14.10 -9.33
N VAL A 121 -5.49 15.14 -9.94
CA VAL A 121 -4.62 15.00 -11.12
C VAL A 121 -3.38 14.17 -10.77
N GLY A 122 -2.78 14.41 -9.60
CA GLY A 122 -1.65 13.62 -9.11
C GLY A 122 -1.97 12.13 -8.99
N LEU A 123 -3.10 11.78 -8.37
CA LEU A 123 -3.57 10.39 -8.28
C LEU A 123 -3.80 9.79 -9.66
N LEU A 124 -4.50 10.50 -10.56
CA LEU A 124 -4.76 10.01 -11.91
C LEU A 124 -3.46 9.78 -12.70
N ALA A 125 -2.47 10.65 -12.53
CA ALA A 125 -1.16 10.53 -13.15
C ALA A 125 -0.32 9.39 -12.56
N HIS A 126 -0.37 9.19 -11.24
CA HIS A 126 0.24 8.07 -10.53
C HIS A 126 -0.24 6.73 -11.12
N GLU A 127 -1.55 6.52 -11.14
CA GLU A 127 -2.14 5.27 -11.63
C GLU A 127 -1.92 5.10 -13.14
N SER A 128 -1.95 6.21 -13.89
CA SER A 128 -1.61 6.19 -15.33
C SER A 128 -0.14 5.88 -15.60
N PHE A 129 0.76 6.17 -14.67
CA PHE A 129 2.17 5.81 -14.79
C PHE A 129 2.35 4.29 -14.71
N HIS A 130 1.69 3.61 -13.76
CA HIS A 130 1.74 2.13 -13.67
C HIS A 130 1.32 1.42 -14.96
N ARG A 131 0.42 2.03 -15.75
CA ARG A 131 0.05 1.51 -17.08
C ARG A 131 1.25 1.51 -18.04
N ILE A 132 2.04 2.57 -18.07
CA ILE A 132 3.18 2.73 -18.99
C ILE A 132 4.51 2.23 -18.43
N GLN A 133 4.61 2.03 -17.11
CA GLN A 133 5.83 1.69 -16.40
C GLN A 133 6.58 0.48 -16.98
N PRO A 134 5.94 -0.65 -17.35
CA PRO A 134 6.63 -1.76 -18.02
C PRO A 134 7.27 -1.35 -19.36
N SER A 135 6.61 -0.48 -20.11
CA SER A 135 7.11 0.01 -21.41
C SER A 135 8.31 0.95 -21.27
N LEU A 136 8.60 1.43 -20.06
CA LEU A 136 9.80 2.20 -19.71
C LEU A 136 10.93 1.31 -19.19
N GLY A 137 10.73 -0.02 -19.16
CA GLY A 137 11.73 -0.99 -18.70
C GLY A 137 11.82 -1.13 -17.18
N PHE A 138 10.83 -0.64 -16.44
CA PHE A 138 10.69 -0.90 -15.00
C PHE A 138 9.91 -2.19 -14.78
N GLU A 139 10.40 -3.02 -13.88
CA GLU A 139 9.69 -4.22 -13.44
C GLU A 139 8.71 -3.86 -12.33
N LEU A 140 7.50 -4.41 -12.40
CA LEU A 140 6.51 -4.25 -11.33
C LEU A 140 6.95 -5.13 -10.16
N SER A 141 7.16 -4.52 -8.99
CA SER A 141 7.64 -5.21 -7.80
C SER A 141 6.85 -4.79 -6.56
N ASN A 142 6.47 -5.78 -5.76
CA ASN A 142 5.78 -5.61 -4.49
C ASN A 142 6.63 -6.14 -3.33
N ALA A 143 7.93 -5.82 -3.34
CA ALA A 143 8.87 -6.25 -2.31
C ALA A 143 8.41 -5.81 -0.91
N GLU A 144 8.46 -6.72 0.06
CA GLU A 144 8.15 -6.42 1.46
C GLU A 144 9.38 -5.87 2.19
N ASN A 145 9.21 -4.75 2.89
CA ASN A 145 10.26 -4.09 3.66
C ASN A 145 9.98 -4.19 5.16
N ASN A 146 9.88 -5.42 5.67
CA ASN A 146 9.41 -5.74 7.03
C ASN A 146 10.28 -5.10 8.15
N HIS A 147 11.53 -4.76 7.86
CA HIS A 147 12.39 -3.99 8.76
C HIS A 147 11.86 -2.58 9.04
N LEU A 148 11.07 -1.99 8.14
CA LEU A 148 10.39 -0.70 8.35
C LEU A 148 9.18 -0.79 9.30
N ASP A 149 8.96 -1.95 9.90
CA ASP A 149 8.04 -2.17 10.99
C ASP A 149 8.74 -2.44 12.33
N GLN A 150 10.07 -2.55 12.30
CA GLN A 150 10.94 -2.65 13.46
C GLN A 150 11.37 -1.25 13.92
N LYS A 151 11.66 -1.08 15.21
CA LYS A 151 11.93 0.23 15.81
C LYS A 151 13.05 0.98 15.09
N GLU A 152 14.24 0.40 14.96
CA GLU A 152 15.39 1.11 14.36
C GLU A 152 15.13 1.43 12.88
N GLY A 153 14.52 0.52 12.12
CA GLY A 153 14.11 0.78 10.74
C GLY A 153 13.17 1.99 10.62
N ARG A 154 12.20 2.12 11.51
CA ARG A 154 11.29 3.28 11.54
C ARG A 154 11.99 4.55 11.98
N VAL A 155 12.80 4.50 13.04
CA VAL A 155 13.53 5.67 13.56
C VAL A 155 14.37 6.30 12.46
N TYR A 156 15.21 5.52 11.77
CA TYR A 156 16.09 6.08 10.75
C TYR A 156 15.38 6.48 9.46
N LEU A 157 14.25 5.85 9.10
CA LEU A 157 13.40 6.34 8.01
C LEU A 157 12.75 7.68 8.36
N ARG A 158 12.25 7.85 9.59
CA ARG A 158 11.66 9.11 10.05
C ARG A 158 12.70 10.23 10.09
N LEU A 159 13.92 9.93 10.54
CA LEU A 159 15.05 10.87 10.53
C LEU A 159 15.45 11.28 9.10
N GLU A 160 15.50 10.32 8.17
CA GLU A 160 15.68 10.60 6.75
C GLU A 160 14.62 11.59 6.24
N LEU A 161 13.35 11.35 6.54
CA LEU A 161 12.24 12.20 6.09
C LEU A 161 12.21 13.57 6.78
N GLU A 162 12.59 13.68 8.05
CA GLU A 162 12.80 14.97 8.73
C GLU A 162 13.91 15.79 8.06
N ALA A 163 15.02 15.14 7.69
CA ALA A 163 16.10 15.79 6.95
C ALA A 163 15.64 16.25 5.57
N LEU A 164 14.83 15.44 4.88
CA LEU A 164 14.24 15.82 3.59
C LEU A 164 13.24 16.98 3.69
N LYS A 165 12.43 17.06 4.76
CA LYS A 165 11.59 18.23 5.03
C LYS A 165 12.41 19.51 5.16
N LYS A 166 13.57 19.46 5.83
CA LYS A 166 14.48 20.61 5.93
C LYS A 166 15.17 20.91 4.59
N ALA A 167 15.54 19.89 3.81
CA ALA A 167 16.10 20.07 2.48
C ALA A 167 15.13 20.83 1.55
N LEU A 168 13.84 20.49 1.56
CA LEU A 168 12.79 21.20 0.80
C LEU A 168 12.66 22.68 1.18
N LYS A 169 12.91 23.02 2.45
CA LYS A 169 12.77 24.38 2.98
C LYS A 169 14.08 25.17 3.00
N SER A 170 15.17 24.59 2.52
CA SER A 170 16.48 25.24 2.50
C SER A 170 16.48 26.48 1.60
N VAL A 171 17.16 27.54 2.05
CA VAL A 171 17.26 28.80 1.28
C VAL A 171 18.58 28.90 0.52
N SER A 172 19.59 28.15 0.94
CA SER A 172 20.91 28.12 0.30
C SER A 172 21.29 26.71 -0.15
N GLU A 173 22.10 26.63 -1.20
CA GLU A 173 22.65 25.35 -1.70
C GLU A 173 23.47 24.61 -0.62
N LYS A 174 24.15 25.35 0.26
CA LYS A 174 24.92 24.77 1.37
C LYS A 174 24.01 24.06 2.39
N GLU A 175 22.89 24.69 2.75
CA GLU A 175 21.89 24.08 3.64
C GLU A 175 21.23 22.86 2.98
N LEU A 176 20.85 23.00 1.70
CA LEU A 176 20.30 21.91 0.91
C LEU A 176 21.23 20.69 0.92
N GLN A 177 22.50 20.90 0.60
CA GLN A 177 23.51 19.84 0.56
C GLN A 177 23.73 19.21 1.93
N GLY A 178 23.75 20.02 3.00
CA GLY A 178 23.87 19.52 4.38
C GLY A 178 22.70 18.64 4.79
N HIS A 179 21.46 19.03 4.48
CA HIS A 179 20.27 18.24 4.80
C HIS A 179 20.18 16.97 3.96
N LEU A 180 20.49 17.02 2.66
CA LEU A 180 20.54 15.83 1.80
C LEU A 180 21.62 14.84 2.23
N THR A 181 22.79 15.32 2.64
CA THR A 181 23.88 14.47 3.16
C THR A 181 23.42 13.71 4.40
N ASN A 182 22.74 14.39 5.33
CA ASN A 182 22.21 13.77 6.54
C ASN A 182 21.08 12.77 6.23
N ALA A 183 20.17 13.09 5.32
CA ALA A 183 19.10 12.19 4.88
C ALA A 183 19.66 10.87 4.33
N LEU A 184 20.63 10.95 3.42
CA LEU A 184 21.28 9.79 2.83
C LEU A 184 22.19 9.05 3.82
N THR A 185 22.73 9.73 4.83
CA THR A 185 23.46 9.10 5.93
C THR A 185 22.54 8.23 6.77
N PHE A 186 21.35 8.71 7.14
CA PHE A 186 20.35 7.91 7.85
C PHE A 186 19.89 6.71 7.03
N ARG A 187 19.63 6.91 5.73
CA ARG A 187 19.29 5.81 4.80
C ARG A 187 20.38 4.74 4.77
N LYS A 188 21.64 5.11 4.50
CA LYS A 188 22.76 4.16 4.43
C LYS A 188 23.05 3.50 5.77
N TYR A 189 22.82 4.18 6.90
CA TYR A 189 22.94 3.57 8.23
C TYR A 189 21.85 2.52 8.43
N ARG A 190 20.60 2.87 8.14
CA ARG A 190 19.45 1.96 8.19
C ARG A 190 19.66 0.73 7.32
N HIS A 191 20.20 0.88 6.11
CA HIS A 191 20.53 -0.24 5.23
C HIS A 191 21.59 -1.17 5.80
N ASN A 192 22.56 -0.65 6.55
CA ASN A 192 23.57 -1.48 7.22
C ASN A 192 22.99 -2.32 8.37
N LEU A 193 21.89 -1.88 8.99
CA LEU A 193 21.25 -2.63 10.09
C LEU A 193 20.49 -3.86 9.59
N TYR A 194 20.06 -3.86 8.32
CA TYR A 194 19.16 -4.87 7.77
C TYR A 194 19.68 -5.40 6.44
N ASN A 195 20.23 -6.61 6.43
CA ASN A 195 20.76 -7.22 5.22
C ASN A 195 19.69 -7.31 4.11
N GLY A 196 20.02 -6.87 2.90
CA GLY A 196 19.10 -6.87 1.74
C GLY A 196 18.03 -5.76 1.75
N SER A 197 17.98 -4.91 2.77
CA SER A 197 17.04 -3.78 2.82
C SER A 197 17.27 -2.76 1.71
N ASN A 198 18.52 -2.50 1.32
CA ASN A 198 18.84 -1.62 0.20
C ASN A 198 18.21 -2.10 -1.12
N VAL A 199 18.23 -3.42 -1.37
CA VAL A 199 17.66 -4.00 -2.59
C VAL A 199 16.13 -4.00 -2.55
N SER A 200 15.54 -4.48 -1.46
CA SER A 200 14.07 -4.56 -1.30
C SER A 200 13.41 -3.18 -1.28
N GLU A 201 14.06 -2.17 -0.67
CA GLU A 201 13.54 -0.81 -0.71
C GLU A 201 13.65 -0.20 -2.09
N ASN A 202 14.80 -0.38 -2.76
CA ASN A 202 15.01 0.14 -4.11
C ASN A 202 13.97 -0.40 -5.10
N LEU A 203 13.60 -1.68 -4.99
CA LEU A 203 12.56 -2.28 -5.81
C LEU A 203 11.21 -1.58 -5.63
N LEU A 204 10.82 -1.29 -4.39
CA LEU A 204 9.55 -0.59 -4.14
C LEU A 204 9.64 0.90 -4.50
N GLU A 205 10.79 1.54 -4.29
CA GLU A 205 11.03 2.93 -4.69
C GLU A 205 10.98 3.11 -6.22
N LEU A 206 11.51 2.17 -7.00
CA LEU A 206 11.37 2.14 -8.46
C LEU A 206 9.91 1.91 -8.89
N ASN A 207 9.18 1.07 -8.15
CA ASN A 207 7.79 0.73 -8.48
C ASN A 207 6.81 1.87 -8.12
N GLU A 208 6.73 2.22 -6.84
CA GLU A 208 5.77 3.17 -6.26
C GLU A 208 6.33 4.59 -6.17
N GLY A 209 7.61 4.72 -5.83
CA GLY A 209 8.24 6.03 -5.65
C GLY A 209 8.32 6.85 -6.95
N MET A 210 8.60 6.19 -8.08
CA MET A 210 8.60 6.83 -9.39
C MET A 210 7.19 7.16 -9.90
N ALA A 211 6.20 6.34 -9.56
CA ALA A 211 4.79 6.61 -9.83
C ALA A 211 4.33 7.86 -9.06
N GLU A 212 4.68 7.95 -7.78
CA GLU A 212 4.33 9.09 -6.95
C GLU A 212 5.08 10.37 -7.35
N PHE A 213 6.37 10.28 -7.68
CA PHE A 213 7.11 11.41 -8.25
C PHE A 213 6.43 11.93 -9.52
N THR A 214 5.97 11.03 -10.39
CA THR A 214 5.23 11.39 -11.60
C THR A 214 3.94 12.12 -11.23
N GLY A 215 3.17 11.62 -10.26
CA GLY A 215 1.98 12.28 -9.74
C GLY A 215 2.25 13.68 -9.18
N VAL A 216 3.36 13.87 -8.47
CA VAL A 216 3.77 15.18 -7.92
C VAL A 216 3.99 16.21 -9.03
N ILE A 217 4.74 15.85 -10.07
CA ILE A 217 5.07 16.77 -11.18
C ILE A 217 3.83 17.06 -12.05
N ILE A 218 3.09 16.02 -12.45
CA ILE A 218 1.90 16.16 -13.31
C ILE A 218 0.75 16.84 -12.57
N GLY A 219 0.73 16.77 -11.24
CA GLY A 219 -0.27 17.44 -10.41
C GLY A 219 -0.38 18.94 -10.68
N GLY A 220 0.66 19.60 -11.22
CA GLY A 220 0.60 20.99 -11.68
C GLY A 220 0.65 22.04 -10.57
N ARG A 221 1.18 21.68 -9.40
CA ARG A 221 1.39 22.59 -8.26
C ARG A 221 2.53 23.56 -8.56
N ASN A 222 2.42 24.79 -8.06
CA ASN A 222 3.56 25.70 -8.02
C ASN A 222 4.57 25.29 -6.94
N LYS A 223 5.74 25.95 -6.90
CA LYS A 223 6.83 25.60 -5.98
C LYS A 223 6.39 25.50 -4.51
N THR A 224 5.75 26.55 -3.99
CA THR A 224 5.29 26.60 -2.59
C THR A 224 4.24 25.53 -2.28
N GLN A 225 3.31 25.29 -3.22
CA GLN A 225 2.30 24.24 -3.09
C GLN A 225 2.91 22.83 -3.10
N SER A 226 3.93 22.59 -3.94
CA SER A 226 4.64 21.30 -4.01
C SER A 226 5.43 21.04 -2.74
N GLU A 227 6.15 22.04 -2.22
CA GLU A 227 6.89 21.94 -0.96
C GLU A 227 5.95 21.65 0.21
N ALA A 228 4.82 22.38 0.31
CA ALA A 228 3.81 22.13 1.33
C ALA A 228 3.21 20.73 1.19
N PHE A 229 2.83 20.31 -0.02
CA PHE A 229 2.27 18.98 -0.28
C PHE A 229 3.20 17.84 0.16
N LEU A 230 4.49 17.94 -0.17
CA LEU A 230 5.49 16.93 0.22
C LEU A 230 5.73 16.91 1.74
N VAL A 231 5.83 18.08 2.37
CA VAL A 231 6.03 18.20 3.83
C VAL A 231 4.83 17.69 4.60
N ASP A 232 3.61 18.07 4.20
CA ASP A 232 2.37 17.65 4.84
C ASP A 232 2.16 16.15 4.64
N GLY A 233 2.46 15.63 3.45
CA GLY A 233 2.46 14.19 3.17
C GLY A 233 3.37 13.40 4.12
N ILE A 234 4.59 13.90 4.40
CA ILE A 234 5.49 13.27 5.38
C ILE A 234 4.91 13.32 6.80
N ASN A 235 4.31 14.46 7.19
CA ASN A 235 3.73 14.60 8.53
C ASN A 235 2.54 13.66 8.73
N ASP A 236 1.72 13.46 7.70
CA ASP A 236 0.62 12.50 7.73
C ASP A 236 1.13 11.06 7.68
N PHE A 237 2.16 10.78 6.89
CA PHE A 237 2.80 9.47 6.82
C PHE A 237 3.29 8.96 8.18
N PHE A 238 3.83 9.83 9.03
CA PHE A 238 4.29 9.43 10.38
C PHE A 238 3.17 8.88 11.27
N LYS A 239 1.90 9.14 10.95
CA LYS A 239 0.74 8.61 11.67
C LYS A 239 0.41 7.17 11.24
N ASN A 240 1.00 6.65 10.17
CA ASN A 240 0.73 5.31 9.67
C ASN A 240 1.24 4.23 10.63
N ALA A 241 0.40 3.23 10.88
CA ALA A 241 0.72 2.08 11.72
C ALA A 241 1.91 1.27 11.21
N THR A 242 2.06 1.19 9.88
CA THR A 242 3.14 0.49 9.17
C THR A 242 3.75 1.37 8.08
N PHE A 243 5.05 1.17 7.80
CA PHE A 243 5.77 1.85 6.71
C PHE A 243 6.20 0.91 5.58
N VAL A 244 6.02 -0.42 5.76
CA VAL A 244 6.60 -1.51 4.96
C VAL A 244 6.39 -1.36 3.46
N ARG A 245 5.25 -0.83 3.03
CA ARG A 245 4.95 -0.63 1.61
C ARG A 245 4.59 0.80 1.23
N SER A 246 4.65 1.73 2.18
CA SER A 246 4.23 3.11 1.98
C SER A 246 5.38 4.13 2.03
N PHE A 247 6.58 3.75 2.46
CA PHE A 247 7.69 4.70 2.56
C PHE A 247 8.09 5.29 1.20
N ALA A 248 7.98 4.50 0.12
CA ALA A 248 8.39 4.88 -1.23
C ALA A 248 7.62 6.12 -1.76
N TYR A 249 6.35 6.32 -1.35
CA TYR A 249 5.56 7.50 -1.69
C TYR A 249 6.08 8.80 -1.03
N TYR A 250 7.03 8.72 -0.11
CA TYR A 250 7.52 9.88 0.65
C TYR A 250 9.03 10.08 0.58
N THR A 251 9.79 9.10 0.10
CA THR A 251 11.23 9.23 -0.14
C THR A 251 11.52 9.75 -1.55
N VAL A 252 11.28 8.94 -2.58
CA VAL A 252 11.60 9.25 -3.98
C VAL A 252 10.95 10.54 -4.46
N PRO A 253 9.68 10.87 -4.12
CA PRO A 253 9.10 12.12 -4.57
C PRO A 253 9.84 13.36 -4.08
N VAL A 254 10.44 13.32 -2.89
CA VAL A 254 11.21 14.46 -2.37
C VAL A 254 12.57 14.56 -3.05
N TYR A 255 13.35 13.47 -3.10
CA TYR A 255 14.63 13.46 -3.81
C TYR A 255 14.45 13.82 -5.29
N GLY A 256 13.43 13.22 -5.93
CA GLY A 256 13.09 13.42 -7.31
C GLY A 256 12.62 14.84 -7.62
N TYR A 257 11.80 15.45 -6.75
CA TYR A 257 11.39 16.85 -6.90
C TYR A 257 12.58 17.81 -6.76
N LEU A 258 13.45 17.59 -5.77
CA LEU A 258 14.67 18.38 -5.60
C LEU A 258 15.62 18.25 -6.79
N LEU A 259 15.79 17.04 -7.35
CA LEU A 259 16.56 16.82 -8.58
C LEU A 259 15.88 17.42 -9.80
N TYR A 260 14.56 17.33 -9.93
CA TYR A 260 13.83 17.86 -11.09
C TYR A 260 14.04 19.37 -11.24
N ASN A 261 14.18 20.09 -10.13
CA ASN A 261 14.50 21.52 -10.12
C ASN A 261 15.94 21.84 -10.57
N LYS A 262 16.86 20.86 -10.54
CA LYS A 262 18.25 21.00 -11.00
C LYS A 262 18.48 20.43 -12.41
N ASP A 263 17.85 19.30 -12.70
CA ASP A 263 17.95 18.56 -13.95
C ASP A 263 16.59 17.93 -14.27
N LYS A 264 15.82 18.57 -15.16
CA LYS A 264 14.50 18.09 -15.59
C LYS A 264 14.51 16.72 -16.28
N ASN A 265 15.69 16.21 -16.65
CA ASN A 265 15.84 14.94 -17.36
C ASN A 265 16.39 13.82 -16.46
N TRP A 266 16.56 14.05 -15.16
CA TRP A 266 17.20 13.08 -14.25
C TRP A 266 16.55 11.69 -14.32
N ASN A 267 15.23 11.63 -14.32
CA ASN A 267 14.45 10.39 -14.29
C ASN A 267 14.61 9.59 -15.59
N LYS A 268 14.90 10.24 -16.73
CA LYS A 268 15.12 9.58 -18.03
C LYS A 268 16.48 8.90 -18.14
N LYS A 269 17.39 9.16 -17.21
CA LYS A 269 18.73 8.52 -17.14
C LYS A 269 18.72 7.20 -16.39
N MET A 270 17.56 6.82 -15.84
CA MET A 270 17.39 5.64 -15.02
C MET A 270 16.85 4.45 -15.81
N THR A 271 17.02 3.27 -15.23
CA THR A 271 16.46 2.00 -15.73
C THR A 271 15.84 1.23 -14.56
N GLY A 272 15.12 0.15 -14.84
CA GLY A 272 14.61 -0.77 -13.80
C GLY A 272 15.69 -1.43 -12.92
N LYS A 273 16.98 -1.27 -13.26
CA LYS A 273 18.12 -1.80 -12.49
C LYS A 273 18.90 -0.73 -11.73
N THR A 274 18.49 0.53 -11.80
CA THR A 274 19.20 1.61 -11.14
C THR A 274 19.07 1.50 -9.62
N ASP A 275 20.21 1.56 -8.90
CA ASP A 275 20.22 1.82 -7.46
C ASP A 275 19.95 3.31 -7.23
N LEU A 276 18.75 3.64 -6.74
CA LEU A 276 18.29 4.99 -6.48
C LEU A 276 19.13 5.70 -5.43
N THR A 277 19.63 4.98 -4.43
CA THR A 277 20.42 5.58 -3.36
C THR A 277 21.76 6.08 -3.90
N ASP A 278 22.46 5.22 -4.63
CA ASP A 278 23.74 5.58 -5.26
C ASP A 278 23.54 6.61 -6.37
N TYR A 279 22.42 6.53 -7.10
CA TYR A 279 22.04 7.55 -8.07
C TYR A 279 21.87 8.92 -7.43
N PHE A 280 21.12 9.04 -6.33
CA PHE A 280 20.92 10.31 -5.61
C PHE A 280 22.23 10.84 -5.02
N ILE A 281 23.04 9.98 -4.39
CA ILE A 281 24.37 10.35 -3.88
C ILE A 281 25.21 10.99 -4.98
N LYS A 282 25.27 10.34 -6.15
CA LYS A 282 26.03 10.85 -7.31
C LYS A 282 25.43 12.14 -7.88
N ALA A 283 24.11 12.18 -8.07
CA ALA A 283 23.42 13.31 -8.69
C ALA A 283 23.51 14.59 -7.86
N PHE A 284 23.53 14.47 -6.52
CA PHE A 284 23.72 15.59 -5.61
C PHE A 284 25.18 15.85 -5.23
N ASN A 285 26.14 15.07 -5.76
CA ASN A 285 27.55 15.14 -5.43
C ASN A 285 27.81 15.09 -3.91
N ILE A 286 27.25 14.07 -3.26
CA ILE A 286 27.30 13.88 -1.81
C ILE A 286 28.40 12.89 -1.43
N THR A 287 29.20 13.27 -0.44
CA THR A 287 30.11 12.35 0.26
C THR A 287 29.45 11.94 1.56
N ILE A 288 29.17 10.64 1.72
CA ILE A 288 28.60 10.11 2.95
C ILE A 288 29.70 10.11 4.04
N PRO A 289 29.47 10.77 5.19
CA PRO A 289 30.42 10.79 6.29
C PRO A 289 30.56 9.40 6.93
N ASP A 290 31.47 9.29 7.90
CA ASP A 290 31.54 8.09 8.74
C ASP A 290 30.16 7.76 9.34
N ARG A 291 29.79 6.49 9.26
CA ARG A 291 28.47 5.97 9.65
C ARG A 291 28.54 5.26 11.01
N SER A 292 29.53 5.56 11.84
CA SER A 292 29.55 5.06 13.21
C SER A 292 28.30 5.52 13.96
N ASN A 293 27.87 4.69 14.93
CA ASN A 293 26.68 4.97 15.73
C ASN A 293 26.75 6.36 16.41
N ASN A 294 27.94 6.75 16.87
CA ASN A 294 28.16 8.06 17.50
C ASN A 294 27.90 9.23 16.54
N THR A 295 28.38 9.13 15.30
CA THR A 295 28.16 10.18 14.29
C THR A 295 26.69 10.30 13.94
N VAL A 296 26.02 9.18 13.68
CA VAL A 296 24.59 9.17 13.31
C VAL A 296 23.72 9.68 14.46
N THR A 297 24.02 9.29 15.70
CA THR A 297 23.31 9.78 16.90
C THR A 297 23.44 11.30 17.04
N LYS A 298 24.65 11.87 16.86
CA LYS A 298 24.85 13.32 16.88
C LYS A 298 24.06 14.05 15.80
N ILE A 299 24.03 13.51 14.57
CA ILE A 299 23.25 14.10 13.48
C ILE A 299 21.75 14.07 13.83
N SER A 300 21.27 12.99 14.44
CA SER A 300 19.84 12.80 14.78
C SER A 300 19.27 13.88 15.72
N ASP A 301 20.10 14.47 16.58
CA ASP A 301 19.67 15.56 17.47
C ASP A 301 19.16 16.80 16.71
N HIS A 302 19.60 16.99 15.47
CA HIS A 302 19.11 18.08 14.61
C HIS A 302 17.77 17.79 13.92
N TYR A 303 17.24 16.57 14.04
CA TYR A 303 16.06 16.09 13.31
C TYR A 303 15.06 15.38 14.23
N ASN A 304 14.90 15.87 15.46
CA ASN A 304 13.97 15.33 16.46
C ASN A 304 14.27 13.88 16.89
N GLY A 305 15.53 13.43 16.81
CA GLY A 305 15.88 12.02 17.06
C GLY A 305 15.45 11.46 18.39
N ARG A 306 15.53 12.25 19.48
CA ARG A 306 15.06 11.82 20.81
C ARG A 306 13.55 11.58 20.84
N ILE A 307 12.77 12.53 20.33
CA ILE A 307 11.30 12.43 20.25
C ILE A 307 10.88 11.23 19.39
N ILE A 308 11.48 11.08 18.20
CA ILE A 308 11.20 9.96 17.29
C ILE A 308 11.52 8.62 17.96
N THR A 309 12.66 8.52 18.64
CA THR A 309 13.07 7.29 19.32
C THR A 309 12.12 6.93 20.46
N GLU A 310 11.70 7.92 21.26
CA GLU A 310 10.71 7.70 22.34
C GLU A 310 9.36 7.25 21.79
N GLU A 311 8.86 7.86 20.72
CA GLU A 311 7.60 7.48 20.07
C GLU A 311 7.66 6.06 19.49
N GLU A 312 8.73 5.72 18.76
CA GLU A 312 8.88 4.39 18.18
C GLU A 312 9.13 3.31 19.24
N THR A 313 9.77 3.65 20.36
CA THR A 313 9.90 2.75 21.52
C THR A 313 8.53 2.44 22.12
N LYS A 314 7.71 3.46 22.39
CA LYS A 314 6.33 3.28 22.89
C LYS A 314 5.47 2.48 21.92
N ARG A 315 5.60 2.73 20.60
CA ARG A 315 4.90 1.97 19.57
C ARG A 315 5.32 0.50 19.57
N GLU A 316 6.62 0.22 19.62
CA GLU A 316 7.14 -1.15 19.63
C GLU A 316 6.67 -1.91 20.87
N GLU A 317 6.69 -1.28 22.05
CA GLU A 317 6.17 -1.87 23.29
C GLU A 317 4.68 -2.24 23.19
N LYS A 318 3.85 -1.35 22.63
CA LYS A 318 2.43 -1.64 22.35
C LYS A 318 2.27 -2.79 21.37
N LYS A 319 3.05 -2.81 20.28
CA LYS A 319 3.01 -3.89 19.27
C LYS A 319 3.42 -5.24 19.89
N LYS A 320 4.45 -5.27 20.73
CA LYS A 320 4.90 -6.47 21.45
C LYS A 320 3.81 -7.04 22.35
N LYS A 321 3.11 -6.17 23.10
CA LYS A 321 1.95 -6.58 23.93
C LYS A 321 0.83 -7.16 23.07
N LEU A 322 0.46 -6.49 21.99
CA LEU A 322 -0.61 -6.95 21.09
C LEU A 322 -0.26 -8.28 20.39
N ILE A 323 0.99 -8.47 19.98
CA ILE A 323 1.45 -9.76 19.43
C ILE A 323 1.35 -10.86 20.49
N ALA A 324 1.75 -10.59 21.74
CA ALA A 324 1.64 -11.56 22.82
C ALA A 324 0.17 -11.93 23.12
N GLU A 325 -0.73 -10.94 23.11
CA GLU A 325 -2.17 -11.15 23.26
C GLU A 325 -2.72 -12.05 22.15
N TYR A 326 -2.37 -11.80 20.88
CA TYR A 326 -2.82 -12.65 19.77
C TYR A 326 -2.19 -14.04 19.77
N LYS A 327 -0.90 -14.18 20.14
CA LYS A 327 -0.26 -15.49 20.30
C LYS A 327 -0.98 -16.31 21.38
N SER A 328 -1.27 -15.69 22.51
CA SER A 328 -2.02 -16.33 23.58
C SER A 328 -3.41 -16.76 23.12
N LYS A 329 -4.15 -15.86 22.43
CA LYS A 329 -5.54 -16.10 22.02
C LYS A 329 -5.71 -17.09 20.86
N LEU A 330 -4.80 -17.08 19.87
CA LEU A 330 -5.00 -17.74 18.57
C LEU A 330 -4.04 -18.90 18.30
N ILE A 331 -3.09 -19.17 19.20
CA ILE A 331 -2.08 -20.23 19.06
C ILE A 331 -1.95 -21.05 20.33
N GLU A 332 -1.72 -20.40 21.47
CA GLU A 332 -1.38 -21.09 22.72
C GLU A 332 -2.61 -21.59 23.47
N SER A 333 -3.65 -20.76 23.57
CA SER A 333 -4.93 -21.15 24.19
C SER A 333 -5.74 -22.05 23.24
N PRO A 334 -6.69 -22.84 23.78
CA PRO A 334 -7.66 -23.56 22.95
C PRO A 334 -8.36 -22.65 21.95
N HIS A 335 -8.29 -23.02 20.68
CA HIS A 335 -8.73 -22.20 19.56
C HIS A 335 -9.37 -23.04 18.46
N PHE A 336 -10.05 -22.38 17.54
CA PHE A 336 -10.74 -23.02 16.44
C PHE A 336 -9.92 -22.88 15.16
N GLU A 337 -9.44 -24.00 14.62
CA GLU A 337 -8.78 -24.07 13.32
C GLU A 337 -9.76 -24.43 12.19
N ILE A 338 -9.78 -23.62 11.14
CA ILE A 338 -10.60 -23.85 9.94
C ILE A 338 -9.67 -23.97 8.74
N LYS A 339 -9.67 -25.14 8.09
CA LYS A 339 -8.94 -25.36 6.83
C LYS A 339 -9.73 -24.83 5.64
N PHE A 340 -9.03 -24.27 4.67
CA PHE A 340 -9.66 -23.78 3.44
C PHE A 340 -9.79 -24.87 2.38
N GLU A 341 -10.83 -24.75 1.55
CA GLU A 341 -11.02 -25.60 0.37
C GLU A 341 -10.98 -24.78 -0.94
N LYS A 342 -11.66 -23.63 -0.96
CA LYS A 342 -11.75 -22.70 -2.08
C LYS A 342 -12.06 -21.29 -1.57
N MET A 343 -11.16 -20.78 -0.72
CA MET A 343 -11.35 -19.50 -0.06
C MET A 343 -11.34 -18.30 -1.02
N ASN A 344 -12.06 -17.26 -0.62
CA ASN A 344 -11.89 -15.89 -1.09
C ASN A 344 -11.95 -14.98 0.14
N VAL A 345 -11.06 -13.98 0.21
CA VAL A 345 -10.86 -13.15 1.39
C VAL A 345 -11.02 -11.66 1.09
N SER A 346 -11.58 -10.93 2.05
CA SER A 346 -11.60 -9.47 2.05
C SER A 346 -11.19 -8.98 3.43
N PHE A 347 -10.26 -8.03 3.50
CA PHE A 347 -9.72 -7.51 4.76
C PHE A 347 -9.23 -6.06 4.58
N ASP A 348 -8.97 -5.38 5.69
CA ASP A 348 -8.25 -4.11 5.68
C ASP A 348 -6.74 -4.37 5.73
N PRO A 349 -5.95 -4.05 4.69
CA PRO A 349 -4.51 -4.28 4.69
C PRO A 349 -3.74 -3.37 5.66
N LYS A 350 -4.39 -2.38 6.28
CA LYS A 350 -3.71 -1.34 7.09
C LYS A 350 -3.48 -1.72 8.55
N ASN A 351 -4.18 -2.74 9.04
CA ASN A 351 -4.16 -3.13 10.44
C ASN A 351 -3.66 -4.56 10.66
N ILE A 352 -3.17 -5.25 9.61
CA ILE A 352 -2.65 -6.61 9.72
C ILE A 352 -1.37 -6.67 10.56
N ILE A 353 -1.17 -7.78 11.27
CA ILE A 353 -0.07 -7.93 12.22
C ILE A 353 0.64 -9.26 11.96
N PRO A 354 1.84 -9.23 11.35
CA PRO A 354 2.66 -10.43 11.20
C PRO A 354 3.09 -10.96 12.57
N ILE A 355 2.98 -12.27 12.75
CA ILE A 355 3.46 -13.01 13.93
C ILE A 355 4.53 -13.99 13.48
N GLU A 356 5.78 -13.51 13.43
CA GLU A 356 6.99 -14.33 13.19
C GLU A 356 6.79 -15.36 12.06
N ASP A 357 7.04 -16.65 12.33
CA ASP A 357 6.84 -17.79 11.43
C ASP A 357 5.42 -18.38 11.50
N LYS A 358 4.52 -17.80 12.31
CA LYS A 358 3.20 -18.35 12.62
C LYS A 358 2.10 -17.85 11.70
N GLY A 359 2.32 -16.73 11.01
CA GLY A 359 1.37 -16.19 10.03
C GLY A 359 1.08 -14.71 10.24
N THR A 360 -0.11 -14.28 9.83
CA THR A 360 -0.54 -12.87 9.93
C THR A 360 -1.91 -12.79 10.58
N VAL A 361 -2.04 -11.95 11.60
CA VAL A 361 -3.33 -11.62 12.20
C VAL A 361 -4.03 -10.56 11.37
N TYR A 362 -5.30 -10.80 11.09
CA TYR A 362 -6.24 -9.89 10.46
C TYR A 362 -7.25 -9.49 11.53
N PRO A 363 -7.18 -8.25 12.07
CA PRO A 363 -8.15 -7.77 13.07
C PRO A 363 -9.59 -7.89 12.57
N THR A 364 -9.80 -7.52 11.30
CA THR A 364 -11.06 -7.68 10.58
C THR A 364 -10.82 -8.48 9.31
N ILE A 365 -11.58 -9.55 9.10
CA ILE A 365 -11.52 -10.34 7.87
C ILE A 365 -12.87 -10.97 7.59
N ARG A 366 -13.25 -10.99 6.31
CA ARG A 366 -14.36 -11.80 5.82
C ARG A 366 -13.80 -12.87 4.90
N VAL A 367 -14.09 -14.13 5.23
CA VAL A 367 -13.71 -15.29 4.42
C VAL A 367 -14.97 -15.97 3.92
N THR A 368 -15.00 -16.25 2.63
CA THR A 368 -16.01 -17.13 2.02
C THR A 368 -15.31 -18.37 1.51
N ASP A 369 -15.86 -19.54 1.83
CA ASP A 369 -15.37 -20.82 1.34
C ASP A 369 -16.57 -21.77 1.10
N LYS A 370 -16.31 -23.00 0.68
CA LYS A 370 -17.33 -24.04 0.53
C LYS A 370 -18.04 -24.39 1.84
N TRP A 371 -17.34 -24.27 2.96
CA TRP A 371 -17.92 -24.55 4.28
C TRP A 371 -18.84 -23.45 4.79
N GLY A 372 -18.81 -22.26 4.16
CA GLY A 372 -19.66 -21.13 4.56
C GLY A 372 -18.93 -19.80 4.60
N ILE A 373 -19.38 -18.93 5.51
CA ILE A 373 -18.93 -17.54 5.60
C ILE A 373 -18.45 -17.28 7.02
N LEU A 374 -17.19 -16.88 7.16
CA LEU A 374 -16.63 -16.39 8.41
C LEU A 374 -16.49 -14.87 8.32
N THR A 375 -17.08 -14.16 9.29
CA THR A 375 -16.90 -12.72 9.48
C THR A 375 -16.25 -12.49 10.84
N VAL A 376 -15.10 -11.82 10.83
CA VAL A 376 -14.28 -11.56 12.03
C VAL A 376 -14.11 -10.07 12.20
N GLU A 377 -14.27 -9.62 13.43
CA GLU A 377 -14.09 -8.24 13.90
C GLU A 377 -13.10 -8.14 15.06
N ASN A 378 -12.71 -9.26 15.68
CA ASN A 378 -11.78 -9.29 16.82
C ASN A 378 -10.61 -10.29 16.63
N GLY A 379 -10.02 -10.28 15.44
CA GLY A 379 -8.76 -10.96 15.12
C GLY A 379 -8.88 -12.42 14.70
N ALA A 380 -8.26 -12.74 13.57
CA ALA A 380 -8.03 -14.10 13.11
C ALA A 380 -6.62 -14.26 12.57
N LEU A 381 -5.98 -15.40 12.84
CA LEU A 381 -4.62 -15.70 12.38
C LEU A 381 -4.68 -16.55 11.12
N MET A 382 -4.27 -15.96 9.99
CA MET A 382 -4.05 -16.68 8.74
C MET A 382 -2.70 -17.37 8.79
N SER A 383 -2.64 -18.66 8.43
CA SER A 383 -1.37 -19.38 8.34
C SER A 383 -0.46 -18.81 7.22
N PRO A 384 0.87 -18.97 7.31
CA PRO A 384 1.79 -18.48 6.27
C PRO A 384 1.50 -19.06 4.88
N ASN A 385 1.01 -20.30 4.84
CA ASN A 385 0.70 -21.02 3.61
C ASN A 385 -0.73 -20.75 3.09
N TRP A 386 -1.50 -19.93 3.80
CA TRP A 386 -2.88 -19.61 3.43
C TRP A 386 -3.78 -20.84 3.27
N ASP A 387 -3.51 -21.89 4.03
CA ASP A 387 -4.24 -23.16 4.01
C ASP A 387 -5.22 -23.30 5.18
N LYS A 388 -5.07 -22.47 6.22
CA LYS A 388 -5.99 -22.43 7.36
C LYS A 388 -6.04 -21.06 8.02
N ILE A 389 -7.08 -20.87 8.83
CA ILE A 389 -7.26 -19.73 9.72
C ILE A 389 -7.59 -20.20 11.13
N SER A 390 -7.02 -19.52 12.12
CA SER A 390 -7.29 -19.75 13.55
C SER A 390 -8.06 -18.57 14.12
N ILE A 391 -9.13 -18.88 14.87
CA ILE A 391 -9.97 -17.94 15.61
C ILE A 391 -10.17 -18.43 17.05
N SER A 392 -10.63 -17.58 17.97
CA SER A 392 -10.98 -18.03 19.32
C SER A 392 -12.07 -19.09 19.28
N ASN A 393 -12.11 -19.98 20.28
CA ASN A 393 -13.15 -20.99 20.40
C ASN A 393 -14.57 -20.40 20.45
N PRO A 394 -15.58 -21.15 19.96
CA PRO A 394 -16.97 -20.70 19.96
C PRO A 394 -17.49 -20.49 21.39
N VAL A 395 -18.31 -19.45 21.55
CA VAL A 395 -19.05 -19.14 22.78
C VAL A 395 -20.51 -19.59 22.67
N ARG A 396 -21.06 -19.59 21.45
CA ARG A 396 -22.45 -19.98 21.17
C ARG A 396 -22.52 -20.77 19.86
N ILE A 397 -23.25 -21.89 19.90
CA ILE A 397 -23.45 -22.80 18.76
C ILE A 397 -24.96 -22.97 18.57
N GLU A 398 -25.51 -22.45 17.47
CA GLU A 398 -26.94 -22.49 17.16
C GLU A 398 -27.19 -22.97 15.74
N GLY A 399 -27.29 -24.29 15.59
CA GLY A 399 -27.44 -24.92 14.28
C GLY A 399 -26.26 -24.58 13.37
N GLU A 400 -26.53 -23.91 12.26
CA GLU A 400 -25.53 -23.52 11.26
C GLU A 400 -24.85 -22.18 11.57
N LYS A 401 -25.30 -21.47 12.60
CA LYS A 401 -24.70 -20.21 13.03
C LYS A 401 -23.92 -20.39 14.32
N ILE A 402 -22.61 -20.18 14.24
CA ILE A 402 -21.68 -20.32 15.35
C ILE A 402 -21.04 -18.95 15.58
N SER A 403 -20.85 -18.56 16.83
CA SER A 403 -20.21 -17.30 17.17
C SER A 403 -19.27 -17.44 18.35
N GLY A 404 -18.19 -16.67 18.31
CA GLY A 404 -17.26 -16.52 19.43
C GLY A 404 -16.97 -15.06 19.71
N ASP A 405 -15.82 -14.80 20.32
CA ASP A 405 -15.38 -13.44 20.65
C ASP A 405 -15.05 -12.65 19.37
N GLY A 406 -16.02 -11.85 18.92
CA GLY A 406 -15.92 -10.95 17.77
C GLY A 406 -15.80 -11.67 16.43
N TRP A 407 -16.46 -12.82 16.29
CA TRP A 407 -16.61 -13.49 15.01
C TRP A 407 -17.92 -14.28 14.91
N VAL A 408 -18.40 -14.45 13.68
CA VAL A 408 -19.56 -15.26 13.32
C VAL A 408 -19.20 -16.15 12.14
N LEU A 409 -19.51 -17.43 12.26
CA LEU A 409 -19.41 -18.45 11.23
C LEU A 409 -20.82 -18.91 10.86
N GLU A 410 -21.19 -18.71 9.59
CA GLU A 410 -22.43 -19.21 8.99
C GLU A 410 -22.07 -20.40 8.11
N LEU A 411 -22.36 -21.61 8.58
CA LEU A 411 -22.06 -22.86 7.90
C LEU A 411 -23.03 -23.12 6.75
N THR A 412 -22.50 -23.74 5.68
CA THR A 412 -23.34 -24.36 4.65
C THR A 412 -23.72 -25.77 5.06
N GLU A 413 -24.86 -26.25 4.55
CA GLU A 413 -25.31 -27.63 4.76
C GLU A 413 -24.21 -28.65 4.39
N GLY A 414 -24.04 -29.68 5.22
CA GLY A 414 -23.02 -30.72 5.04
C GLY A 414 -21.74 -30.50 5.86
N TYR A 415 -21.61 -29.35 6.54
CA TYR A 415 -20.50 -29.06 7.46
C TYR A 415 -20.99 -29.01 8.91
N ASN A 416 -20.07 -29.28 9.84
CA ASN A 416 -20.27 -29.14 11.28
C ASN A 416 -18.93 -28.76 11.96
N ILE A 417 -18.98 -28.50 13.26
CA ILE A 417 -17.78 -28.33 14.09
C ILE A 417 -17.69 -29.41 15.15
N GLU A 418 -16.47 -29.78 15.50
CA GLU A 418 -16.16 -30.73 16.57
C GLU A 418 -15.12 -30.14 17.50
N LYS A 419 -15.22 -30.51 18.78
CA LYS A 419 -14.20 -30.22 19.78
C LYS A 419 -13.22 -31.40 19.83
N ASN A 420 -11.94 -31.10 19.76
CA ASN A 420 -10.87 -32.07 19.98
C ASN A 420 -10.60 -32.19 21.48
N GLU A 421 -10.95 -33.33 22.07
CA GLU A 421 -10.81 -33.57 23.51
C GLU A 421 -9.36 -33.59 24.01
N ALA A 422 -8.35 -33.73 23.13
CA ALA A 422 -6.95 -33.78 23.54
C ALA A 422 -6.35 -32.39 23.81
N ASN A 423 -6.87 -31.34 23.18
CA ASN A 423 -6.32 -29.98 23.27
C ASN A 423 -7.38 -28.88 23.40
N ASP A 424 -8.65 -29.26 23.53
CA ASP A 424 -9.81 -28.38 23.58
C ASP A 424 -10.02 -27.47 22.35
N ASN A 425 -9.28 -27.70 21.26
CA ASN A 425 -9.46 -26.95 20.03
C ASN A 425 -10.74 -27.35 19.32
N PHE A 426 -11.37 -26.40 18.63
CA PHE A 426 -12.42 -26.73 17.67
C PHE A 426 -11.84 -26.94 16.27
N MET A 427 -12.53 -27.74 15.47
CA MET A 427 -12.22 -27.92 14.06
C MET A 427 -13.49 -28.13 13.23
N LEU A 428 -13.38 -27.77 11.96
CA LEU A 428 -14.44 -27.92 10.98
C LEU A 428 -14.39 -29.31 10.35
N VAL A 429 -15.53 -30.00 10.35
CA VAL A 429 -15.67 -31.37 9.83
C VAL A 429 -16.79 -31.46 8.81
N LYS A 430 -16.71 -32.43 7.89
CA LYS A 430 -17.81 -32.74 6.97
C LYS A 430 -18.73 -33.76 7.64
N LYS A 431 -20.05 -33.59 7.50
CA LYS A 431 -21.06 -34.50 8.09
C LYS A 431 -20.92 -35.97 7.65
N LYS A 432 -20.23 -36.25 6.54
CA LYS A 432 -19.92 -37.64 6.11
C LYS A 432 -18.85 -38.33 6.97
N ASP A 433 -18.02 -37.56 7.67
CA ASP A 433 -16.93 -38.08 8.50
C ASP A 433 -17.41 -38.37 9.94
N LEU A 434 -18.54 -37.77 10.35
CA LEU A 434 -19.22 -37.96 11.65
C LEU A 434 -19.92 -39.33 11.81
N GLN A 435 -20.03 -40.15 10.76
CA GLN A 435 -20.70 -41.45 10.79
C GLN A 435 -19.75 -42.65 10.93
N LYS A 436 -18.46 -42.41 11.25
CA LYS A 436 -17.44 -43.47 11.28
C LYS A 436 -16.73 -43.70 12.62
N ASN A 437 -17.15 -43.05 13.70
CA ASN A 437 -16.67 -43.33 15.05
C ASN A 437 -17.79 -43.87 15.94
#